data_AF-A0A0D3K5W2-F1
#
_entry.id   AF-A0A0D3K5W2-F1
#
_cell.length_a   1.000
_cell.length_b   1.000
_cell.length_c   1.000
_cell.angle_alpha   90.00
_cell.angle_beta   90.00
_cell.angle_gamma   90.00
#
_symmetry.space_group_name_H-M   'P 1'
#
loop_
_entity.id
_entity.type
_entity.pdbx_description
1 polymer ?
#
loop_
_entity_poly.entity_id
_entity_poly.type
_entity_poly.pdbx_seq_one_letter_code
_entity_poly.pdbx_strand_id
1 'polypeptide(L)'
;MRPLLLLASIAAASALVVAPSSRWSANPPLRTAPVRSRRCCSAVSMQYDDGTTPRQGGQYDVSAPQFDVLSLRSFRRDTILQYDATNQSEPLRIALCLLGILFSLCVPTLFEGTDAATVNVAAVAGTAISGTLFVRNRSARSARMAKIDNEYAMGDLRATYRGVRSSRLSELRNKRRVVVLFGPRDKIQRRVAEARVYRRRLVAADAVVVPVYTDGGGASAADPVGEAESRWLWAAAEPEAWRSYFEALLGGRGLSLGDEGAWVGLNYKGRSFGSAKGAPRWDEILGTALQPSGDGFGELAEVRGDAAEAAREAAAAATGFAGAPASDAAAVKAAEAAAASVLGAQQAFYAALLGGDATAVAALWTADGDEAVSDAVASGARVEPWEAGSNAFPPPGMRPTDCDVLVLGEGDAMTTAIERPAEGGTLLASQRWRRVDGRWRLATHRYIPWSADGATAVATLRCDRRGCVLLGREINTREVVQRGAVLMDKFG
;
A
#
# COMPACT_ATOMS: atom_id res chain seq x y z
N MET A 1 48.81 38.49 -24.56
CA MET A 1 47.82 38.36 -23.46
C MET A 1 46.42 38.38 -24.04
N ARG A 2 45.78 37.20 -24.19
CA ARG A 2 44.32 36.95 -24.17
C ARG A 2 44.03 35.51 -24.63
N PRO A 3 44.06 34.54 -23.70
CA PRO A 3 43.24 33.34 -23.81
C PRO A 3 42.47 33.16 -22.50
N LEU A 4 41.38 33.93 -22.31
CA LEU A 4 40.55 33.80 -21.10
C LEU A 4 39.05 34.08 -21.35
N LEU A 5 38.63 34.29 -22.61
CA LEU A 5 37.24 34.65 -22.93
C LEU A 5 36.41 33.54 -23.58
N LEU A 6 36.98 32.38 -23.92
CA LEU A 6 36.21 31.28 -24.54
C LEU A 6 35.65 30.24 -23.54
N LEU A 7 36.11 30.25 -22.29
CA LEU A 7 35.67 29.30 -21.26
C LEU A 7 34.42 29.76 -20.48
N ALA A 8 34.04 31.03 -20.59
CA ALA A 8 32.87 31.58 -19.88
C ALA A 8 31.52 31.23 -20.56
N SER A 9 31.52 30.87 -21.85
CA SER A 9 30.28 30.63 -22.60
C SER A 9 29.73 29.21 -22.46
N ILE A 10 30.54 28.24 -21.98
CA ILE A 10 30.11 26.85 -21.80
C ILE A 10 29.51 26.61 -20.40
N ALA A 11 29.84 27.46 -19.41
CA ALA A 11 29.31 27.35 -18.05
C ALA A 11 27.89 27.93 -17.87
N ALA A 12 27.40 28.76 -18.81
CA ALA A 12 26.09 29.41 -18.69
C ALA A 12 24.89 28.53 -19.12
N ALA A 13 25.13 27.37 -19.73
CA ALA A 13 24.05 26.47 -20.20
C ALA A 13 23.50 25.52 -19.11
N SER A 14 24.10 25.50 -17.92
CA SER A 14 23.73 24.56 -16.83
C SER A 14 22.86 25.18 -15.73
N ALA A 15 22.43 26.44 -15.87
CA ALA A 15 21.60 27.13 -14.89
C ALA A 15 20.30 27.68 -15.52
N LEU A 16 19.48 26.79 -16.09
CA LEU A 16 18.05 27.09 -16.29
C LEU A 16 17.22 26.25 -15.32
N VAL A 17 17.12 26.77 -14.09
CA VAL A 17 16.13 26.37 -13.11
C VAL A 17 14.77 26.81 -13.64
N VAL A 18 13.94 25.84 -14.05
CA VAL A 18 12.52 26.10 -14.34
C VAL A 18 11.78 26.16 -13.01
N ALA A 19 11.38 27.37 -12.62
CA ALA A 19 10.45 27.60 -11.54
C ALA A 19 9.05 27.03 -11.89
N PRO A 20 8.31 26.46 -10.92
CA PRO A 20 6.93 26.03 -11.16
C PRO A 20 6.02 27.26 -11.21
N SER A 21 5.43 27.53 -12.37
CA SER A 21 4.37 28.53 -12.49
C SER A 21 3.05 27.95 -11.96
N SER A 22 2.69 28.36 -10.75
CA SER A 22 1.33 28.29 -10.24
C SER A 22 0.46 29.29 -11.00
N ARG A 23 -0.49 28.82 -11.81
CA ARG A 23 -1.69 29.59 -12.14
C ARG A 23 -2.92 28.69 -12.03
N TRP A 24 -3.69 28.96 -10.99
CA TRP A 24 -5.11 28.71 -10.94
C TRP A 24 -5.79 29.53 -12.04
N SER A 25 -6.64 28.88 -12.83
CA SER A 25 -7.83 29.54 -13.38
C SER A 25 -8.96 28.51 -13.44
N ALA A 26 -9.96 28.74 -12.60
CA ALA A 26 -11.25 28.10 -12.67
C ALA A 26 -11.91 28.40 -14.03
N ASN A 27 -12.64 27.43 -14.58
CA ASN A 27 -13.75 27.72 -15.47
C ASN A 27 -14.84 26.63 -15.38
N PRO A 28 -16.11 27.00 -15.60
CA PRO A 28 -17.32 26.39 -15.02
C PRO A 28 -17.79 25.10 -15.74
N PRO A 29 -18.75 24.35 -15.14
CA PRO A 29 -19.22 23.10 -15.71
C PRO A 29 -20.15 23.35 -16.91
N LEU A 30 -19.78 22.82 -18.08
CA LEU A 30 -20.68 22.69 -19.21
C LEU A 30 -21.55 21.44 -19.05
N ARG A 31 -22.83 21.67 -18.72
CA ARG A 31 -23.92 20.70 -18.91
C ARG A 31 -23.99 20.31 -20.39
N THR A 32 -23.94 19.01 -20.68
CA THR A 32 -24.46 18.47 -21.95
C THR A 32 -25.31 17.23 -21.67
N ALA A 33 -26.46 17.21 -22.32
CA ALA A 33 -27.57 16.27 -22.17
C ALA A 33 -27.27 14.89 -22.82
N PRO A 34 -28.02 13.83 -22.48
CA PRO A 34 -27.74 12.47 -22.95
C PRO A 34 -28.14 12.29 -24.42
N VAL A 35 -27.17 11.93 -25.27
CA VAL A 35 -27.43 11.46 -26.64
C VAL A 35 -27.74 9.96 -26.57
N ARG A 36 -29.02 9.63 -26.80
CA ARG A 36 -29.49 8.27 -27.13
C ARG A 36 -28.91 7.88 -28.49
N SER A 37 -28.00 6.90 -28.53
CA SER A 37 -27.70 6.19 -29.78
C SER A 37 -28.44 4.84 -29.81
N ARG A 38 -29.11 4.63 -30.94
CA ARG A 38 -30.02 3.52 -31.22
C ARG A 38 -29.25 2.23 -31.45
N ARG A 39 -29.86 1.12 -31.03
CA ARG A 39 -29.57 -0.23 -31.53
C ARG A 39 -29.69 -0.24 -33.05
N CYS A 40 -28.65 -0.65 -33.75
CA CYS A 40 -28.76 -1.26 -35.06
C CYS A 40 -28.02 -2.60 -35.02
N CYS A 41 -28.81 -3.67 -35.05
CA CYS A 41 -28.37 -5.00 -35.40
C CYS A 41 -28.00 -5.00 -36.89
N SER A 42 -26.89 -5.62 -37.25
CA SER A 42 -26.73 -6.29 -38.54
C SER A 42 -25.66 -7.36 -38.35
N ALA A 43 -26.15 -8.58 -38.11
CA ALA A 43 -25.35 -9.78 -38.19
C ALA A 43 -25.01 -10.00 -39.67
N VAL A 44 -23.74 -9.85 -40.03
CA VAL A 44 -23.23 -10.38 -41.29
C VAL A 44 -22.80 -11.82 -41.00
N SER A 45 -23.74 -12.73 -41.25
CA SER A 45 -23.47 -14.15 -41.42
C SER A 45 -22.70 -14.31 -42.72
N MET A 46 -21.42 -14.70 -42.62
CA MET A 46 -20.65 -15.16 -43.76
C MET A 46 -20.43 -16.67 -43.58
N GLN A 47 -21.38 -17.45 -44.11
CA GLN A 47 -21.19 -18.88 -44.31
C GLN A 47 -20.13 -19.08 -45.41
N TYR A 48 -19.04 -19.75 -45.06
CA TYR A 48 -18.25 -20.50 -46.03
C TYR A 48 -18.39 -21.98 -45.66
N ASP A 49 -18.91 -22.73 -46.61
CA ASP A 49 -19.02 -24.17 -46.55
C ASP A 49 -17.75 -24.82 -47.12
N ASP A 50 -17.51 -26.00 -46.57
CA ASP A 50 -16.77 -27.15 -47.10
C ASP A 50 -15.23 -27.22 -47.01
N GLY A 51 -14.80 -28.16 -46.16
CA GLY A 51 -13.87 -29.18 -46.65
C GLY A 51 -12.37 -28.96 -46.50
N THR A 52 -11.88 -28.37 -45.40
CA THR A 52 -10.56 -28.65 -44.81
C THR A 52 -10.37 -27.77 -43.59
N THR A 53 -10.51 -28.31 -42.37
CA THR A 53 -10.26 -27.55 -41.14
C THR A 53 -8.78 -27.13 -41.08
N PRO A 54 -8.44 -25.84 -41.23
CA PRO A 54 -7.13 -25.34 -40.84
C PRO A 54 -7.11 -25.34 -39.31
N ARG A 55 -5.99 -25.77 -38.71
CA ARG A 55 -5.75 -25.67 -37.26
C ARG A 55 -6.28 -24.34 -36.72
N GLN A 56 -7.20 -24.41 -35.75
CA GLN A 56 -7.63 -23.25 -34.97
C GLN A 56 -6.41 -22.44 -34.53
N GLY A 57 -6.46 -21.15 -34.86
CA GLY A 57 -5.34 -20.24 -34.83
C GLY A 57 -4.65 -20.14 -33.47
N GLY A 58 -3.31 -20.05 -33.53
CA GLY A 58 -2.47 -19.73 -32.38
C GLY A 58 -2.95 -18.42 -31.76
N GLN A 59 -3.54 -18.54 -30.58
CA GLN A 59 -3.90 -17.41 -29.74
C GLN A 59 -2.64 -16.57 -29.52
N TYR A 60 -2.67 -15.30 -29.95
CA TYR A 60 -1.52 -14.41 -29.82
C TYR A 60 -1.22 -14.18 -28.33
N ASP A 61 -0.11 -14.74 -27.84
CA ASP A 61 0.31 -14.55 -26.46
C ASP A 61 0.87 -13.13 -26.28
N VAL A 62 0.07 -12.30 -25.61
CA VAL A 62 0.39 -10.92 -25.24
C VAL A 62 1.34 -10.83 -24.04
N SER A 63 1.50 -11.91 -23.26
CA SER A 63 2.39 -11.94 -22.10
C SER A 63 3.83 -12.31 -22.48
N ALA A 64 4.05 -12.82 -23.69
CA ALA A 64 5.38 -13.18 -24.17
C ALA A 64 6.31 -11.95 -24.21
N PRO A 65 7.60 -12.12 -23.83
CA PRO A 65 8.58 -11.04 -23.91
C PRO A 65 8.89 -10.69 -25.37
N GLN A 66 9.06 -9.39 -25.64
CA GLN A 66 9.49 -8.81 -26.90
C GLN A 66 10.62 -7.82 -26.62
N PHE A 67 11.68 -7.89 -27.43
CA PHE A 67 12.80 -6.96 -27.34
C PHE A 67 12.38 -5.56 -27.82
N ASP A 68 12.46 -4.56 -26.94
CA ASP A 68 12.23 -3.16 -27.28
C ASP A 68 13.58 -2.50 -27.65
N VAL A 69 13.71 -2.08 -28.90
CA VAL A 69 14.95 -1.48 -29.44
C VAL A 69 15.25 -0.14 -28.77
N LEU A 70 14.24 0.62 -28.37
CA LEU A 70 14.43 1.96 -27.80
C LEU A 70 14.95 1.91 -26.35
N SER A 71 14.50 0.93 -25.58
CA SER A 71 15.00 0.65 -24.24
C SER A 71 16.23 -0.28 -24.24
N LEU A 72 16.47 -1.02 -25.31
CA LEU A 72 17.45 -2.11 -25.42
C LEU A 72 17.24 -3.18 -24.34
N ARG A 73 15.97 -3.52 -24.08
CA ARG A 73 15.56 -4.48 -23.06
C ARG A 73 14.29 -5.20 -23.54
N SER A 74 14.13 -6.45 -23.13
CA SER A 74 12.88 -7.17 -23.34
C SER A 74 11.83 -6.81 -22.30
N PHE A 75 10.62 -6.52 -22.76
CA PHE A 75 9.42 -6.31 -21.95
C PHE A 75 8.30 -7.19 -22.48
N ARG A 76 7.25 -7.41 -21.70
CA ARG A 76 6.05 -8.08 -22.22
C ARG A 76 5.41 -7.26 -23.34
N ARG A 77 4.73 -7.93 -24.28
CA ARG A 77 4.05 -7.25 -25.39
C ARG A 77 2.91 -6.35 -24.92
N ASP A 78 2.12 -6.80 -23.94
CA ASP A 78 1.08 -5.99 -23.30
C ASP A 78 1.64 -4.70 -22.65
N THR A 79 2.80 -4.78 -21.99
CA THR A 79 3.55 -3.62 -21.49
C THR A 79 3.86 -2.61 -22.59
N ILE A 80 4.40 -3.07 -23.73
CA ILE A 80 4.75 -2.21 -24.87
C ILE A 80 3.49 -1.54 -25.43
N LEU A 81 2.43 -2.32 -25.66
CA LEU A 81 1.16 -1.82 -26.21
C LEU A 81 0.51 -0.77 -25.30
N GLN A 82 0.47 -1.02 -23.98
CA GLN A 82 -0.09 -0.06 -23.04
C GLN A 82 0.75 1.22 -22.96
N TYR A 83 2.08 1.09 -22.99
CA TYR A 83 2.97 2.25 -22.97
C TYR A 83 2.81 3.09 -24.24
N ASP A 84 2.83 2.48 -25.41
CA ASP A 84 2.77 3.20 -26.69
C ASP A 84 1.41 3.89 -26.90
N ALA A 85 0.32 3.30 -26.41
CA ALA A 85 -1.00 3.93 -26.40
C ALA A 85 -1.05 5.22 -25.56
N THR A 86 -0.18 5.35 -24.54
CA THR A 86 -0.22 6.47 -23.59
C THR A 86 0.92 7.48 -23.78
N ASN A 87 2.01 7.12 -24.46
CA ASN A 87 3.25 7.92 -24.55
C ASN A 87 3.80 8.05 -25.98
N GLN A 88 2.96 8.41 -26.94
CA GLN A 88 3.30 8.44 -28.37
C GLN A 88 4.49 9.37 -28.73
N SER A 89 4.76 10.42 -27.96
CA SER A 89 5.84 11.38 -28.26
C SER A 89 7.21 10.98 -27.73
N GLU A 90 7.30 10.00 -26.82
CA GLU A 90 8.59 9.58 -26.22
C GLU A 90 9.49 8.78 -27.17
N PRO A 91 8.98 7.80 -27.92
CA PRO A 91 9.74 7.12 -28.95
C PRO A 91 10.39 8.08 -29.95
N LEU A 92 9.63 9.08 -30.40
CA LEU A 92 10.11 10.09 -31.34
C LEU A 92 11.26 10.92 -30.76
N ARG A 93 11.14 11.36 -29.50
CA ARG A 93 12.21 12.12 -28.82
C ARG A 93 13.50 11.30 -28.72
N ILE A 94 13.41 10.03 -28.38
CA ILE A 94 14.58 9.13 -28.30
C ILE A 94 15.22 8.98 -29.68
N ALA A 95 14.42 8.74 -30.73
CA ALA A 95 14.89 8.61 -32.10
C ALA A 95 15.55 9.90 -32.62
N LEU A 96 14.98 11.07 -32.33
CA LEU A 96 15.55 12.37 -32.71
C LEU A 96 16.88 12.65 -31.99
N CYS A 97 16.99 12.30 -30.70
CA CYS A 97 18.27 12.40 -29.99
C CYS A 97 19.32 11.46 -30.58
N LEU A 98 18.94 10.22 -30.93
CA LEU A 98 19.85 9.27 -31.60
C LEU A 98 20.30 9.80 -32.97
N LEU A 99 19.38 10.34 -33.77
CA LEU A 99 19.70 10.97 -35.04
C LEU A 99 20.62 12.18 -34.86
N GLY A 100 20.40 12.99 -33.83
CA GLY A 100 21.27 14.11 -33.48
C GLY A 100 22.70 13.68 -33.14
N ILE A 101 22.87 12.54 -32.46
CA ILE A 101 24.19 11.92 -32.22
C ILE A 101 24.83 11.54 -33.55
N LEU A 102 24.11 10.78 -34.39
CA LEU A 102 24.64 10.31 -35.68
C LEU A 102 25.00 11.47 -36.61
N PHE A 103 24.14 12.50 -36.69
CA PHE A 103 24.41 13.70 -37.48
C PHE A 103 25.64 14.44 -36.96
N SER A 104 25.75 14.61 -35.64
CA SER A 104 26.90 15.29 -35.02
C SER A 104 28.22 14.56 -35.28
N LEU A 105 28.20 13.23 -35.31
CA LEU A 105 29.38 12.42 -35.67
C LEU A 105 29.78 12.55 -37.15
N CYS A 106 28.81 12.84 -38.03
CA CYS A 106 29.06 13.06 -39.46
C CYS A 106 29.40 14.51 -39.81
N VAL A 107 29.32 15.47 -38.87
CA VAL A 107 29.64 16.89 -39.14
C VAL A 107 31.03 17.09 -39.78
N PRO A 108 32.11 16.40 -39.35
CA PRO A 108 33.42 16.55 -39.99
C PRO A 108 33.49 16.14 -41.45
N THR A 109 32.70 15.14 -41.87
CA THR A 109 32.68 14.65 -43.25
C THR A 109 31.72 15.46 -44.14
N LEU A 110 30.72 16.12 -43.55
CA LEU A 110 29.75 16.93 -44.29
C LEU A 110 30.25 18.35 -44.60
N PHE A 111 31.24 18.86 -43.85
CA PHE A 111 31.73 20.24 -43.96
C PHE A 111 33.23 20.31 -44.28
N GLU A 112 33.68 19.48 -45.23
CA GLU A 112 35.05 19.52 -45.76
C GLU A 112 35.38 20.92 -46.29
N GLY A 113 36.48 21.51 -45.82
CA GLY A 113 36.94 22.86 -46.22
C GLY A 113 36.67 23.99 -45.22
N THR A 114 35.97 23.71 -44.11
CA THR A 114 35.80 24.68 -42.99
C THR A 114 36.92 24.50 -41.94
N ASP A 115 37.14 25.51 -41.09
CA ASP A 115 38.08 25.40 -39.95
C ASP A 115 37.82 24.15 -39.11
N ALA A 116 38.79 23.22 -39.12
CA ALA A 116 38.68 21.91 -38.48
C ALA A 116 38.43 22.02 -36.97
N ALA A 117 38.97 23.04 -36.31
CA ALA A 117 38.75 23.25 -34.88
C ALA A 117 37.27 23.54 -34.59
N THR A 118 36.66 24.45 -35.35
CA THR A 118 35.25 24.82 -35.20
C THR A 118 34.33 23.62 -35.47
N VAL A 119 34.59 22.86 -36.54
CA VAL A 119 33.79 21.68 -36.93
C VAL A 119 33.87 20.57 -35.87
N ASN A 120 35.07 20.31 -35.34
CA ASN A 120 35.25 19.31 -34.27
C ASN A 120 34.59 19.73 -32.96
N VAL A 121 34.66 21.00 -32.57
CA VAL A 121 33.97 21.51 -31.37
C VAL A 121 32.45 21.36 -31.52
N ALA A 122 31.90 21.69 -32.69
CA ALA A 122 30.47 21.54 -32.97
C ALA A 122 30.03 20.06 -32.92
N ALA A 123 30.80 19.16 -33.53
CA ALA A 123 30.55 17.72 -33.50
C ALA A 123 30.54 17.15 -32.07
N VAL A 124 31.53 17.55 -31.25
CA VAL A 124 31.63 17.13 -29.83
C VAL A 124 30.47 17.69 -29.02
N ALA A 125 30.16 18.99 -29.16
CA ALA A 125 29.06 19.62 -28.44
C ALA A 125 27.70 19.02 -28.80
N GLY A 126 27.43 18.82 -30.10
CA GLY A 126 26.19 18.21 -30.59
C GLY A 126 26.03 16.77 -30.12
N THR A 127 27.11 15.99 -30.14
CA THR A 127 27.14 14.62 -29.62
C THR A 127 26.90 14.59 -28.11
N ALA A 128 27.54 15.48 -27.34
CA ALA A 128 27.38 15.53 -25.89
C ALA A 128 25.94 15.91 -25.48
N ILE A 129 25.35 16.93 -26.12
CA ILE A 129 23.97 17.37 -25.85
C ILE A 129 22.98 16.26 -26.23
N SER A 130 23.08 15.75 -27.45
CA SER A 130 22.15 14.73 -27.97
C SER A 130 22.30 13.41 -27.21
N GLY A 131 23.52 13.02 -26.87
CA GLY A 131 23.84 11.85 -26.05
C GLY A 131 23.24 11.93 -24.65
N THR A 132 23.40 13.08 -23.98
CA THR A 132 22.83 13.30 -22.64
C THR A 132 21.30 13.21 -22.67
N LEU A 133 20.66 13.86 -23.65
CA LEU A 133 19.20 13.82 -23.81
C LEU A 133 18.72 12.41 -24.19
N PHE A 134 19.46 11.68 -25.03
CA PHE A 134 19.17 10.29 -25.38
C PHE A 134 19.17 9.40 -24.13
N VAL A 135 20.25 9.43 -23.34
CA VAL A 135 20.37 8.62 -22.12
C VAL A 135 19.25 8.97 -21.14
N ARG A 136 18.97 10.27 -20.93
CA ARG A 136 17.90 10.71 -20.03
C ARG A 136 16.52 10.22 -20.49
N ASN A 137 16.17 10.41 -21.77
CA ASN A 137 14.87 10.02 -22.30
C ASN A 137 14.70 8.49 -22.33
N ARG A 138 15.74 7.74 -22.72
CA ARG A 138 15.76 6.28 -22.71
C ARG A 138 15.61 5.72 -21.30
N SER A 139 16.35 6.25 -20.33
CA SER A 139 16.24 5.83 -18.92
C SER A 139 14.85 6.10 -18.37
N ALA A 140 14.25 7.25 -18.69
CA ALA A 140 12.89 7.58 -18.29
C ALA A 140 11.85 6.62 -18.91
N ARG A 141 11.95 6.30 -20.22
CA ARG A 141 11.09 5.28 -20.87
C ARG A 141 11.24 3.93 -20.18
N SER A 142 12.48 3.47 -20.02
CA SER A 142 12.77 2.15 -19.46
C SER A 142 12.25 1.99 -18.03
N ALA A 143 12.35 3.04 -17.21
CA ALA A 143 11.77 3.04 -15.86
C ALA A 143 10.24 2.95 -15.87
N ARG A 144 9.56 3.66 -16.78
CA ARG A 144 8.09 3.59 -16.91
C ARG A 144 7.61 2.26 -17.46
N MET A 145 8.30 1.70 -18.44
CA MET A 145 7.99 0.36 -18.95
C MET A 145 8.20 -0.70 -17.89
N ALA A 146 9.33 -0.68 -17.17
CA ALA A 146 9.57 -1.58 -16.05
C ALA A 146 8.49 -1.46 -14.96
N LYS A 147 7.97 -0.25 -14.72
CA LYS A 147 6.84 -0.03 -13.80
C LYS A 147 5.59 -0.78 -14.26
N ILE A 148 5.18 -0.60 -15.51
CA ILE A 148 3.99 -1.27 -16.10
C ILE A 148 4.18 -2.79 -16.12
N ASP A 149 5.37 -3.25 -16.51
CA ASP A 149 5.72 -4.67 -16.57
C ASP A 149 5.60 -5.35 -15.20
N ASN A 150 6.09 -4.69 -14.14
CA ASN A 150 5.95 -5.15 -12.76
C ASN A 150 4.48 -5.21 -12.32
N GLU A 151 3.62 -4.29 -12.76
CA GLU A 151 2.18 -4.36 -12.46
C GLU A 151 1.48 -5.54 -13.13
N TYR A 152 1.83 -5.82 -14.39
CA TYR A 152 1.32 -7.00 -15.09
C TYR A 152 1.83 -8.30 -14.44
N ALA A 153 3.12 -8.37 -14.12
CA ALA A 153 3.72 -9.52 -13.45
C ALA A 153 3.08 -9.77 -12.07
N MET A 154 2.84 -8.73 -11.28
CA MET A 154 2.09 -8.84 -10.02
C MET A 154 0.66 -9.37 -10.25
N GLY A 155 0.00 -8.92 -11.32
CA GLY A 155 -1.34 -9.35 -11.69
C GLY A 155 -1.47 -10.85 -12.03
N ASP A 156 -0.37 -11.48 -12.45
CA ASP A 156 -0.32 -12.90 -12.79
C ASP A 156 -0.07 -13.81 -11.59
N LEU A 157 0.41 -13.26 -10.46
CA LEU A 157 0.57 -13.99 -9.22
C LEU A 157 -0.79 -14.51 -8.72
N ARG A 158 -0.76 -15.65 -8.03
CA ARG A 158 -1.96 -16.36 -7.59
C ARG A 158 -2.05 -16.43 -6.08
N ALA A 159 -3.27 -16.30 -5.58
CA ALA A 159 -3.60 -16.54 -4.19
C ALA A 159 -4.69 -17.61 -4.11
N THR A 160 -4.62 -18.45 -3.09
CA THR A 160 -5.53 -19.57 -2.87
C THR A 160 -6.37 -19.32 -1.62
N TYR A 161 -7.69 -19.37 -1.81
CA TYR A 161 -8.68 -19.36 -0.75
C TYR A 161 -8.97 -20.80 -0.29
N ARG A 162 -8.74 -21.08 0.99
CA ARG A 162 -9.04 -22.36 1.68
C ARG A 162 -8.44 -23.59 1.01
N GLY A 163 -7.26 -23.47 0.36
CA GLY A 163 -6.66 -24.57 -0.40
C GLY A 163 -7.43 -25.03 -1.65
N VAL A 164 -8.65 -24.53 -1.88
CA VAL A 164 -9.57 -25.03 -2.93
C VAL A 164 -9.58 -24.11 -4.13
N ARG A 165 -9.71 -22.79 -3.92
CA ARG A 165 -9.91 -21.84 -5.01
C ARG A 165 -8.68 -20.98 -5.19
N SER A 166 -7.89 -21.28 -6.23
CA SER A 166 -6.80 -20.42 -6.68
C SER A 166 -7.32 -19.38 -7.68
N SER A 167 -6.89 -18.13 -7.55
CA SER A 167 -7.25 -17.05 -8.47
C SER A 167 -6.06 -16.12 -8.68
N ARG A 168 -5.91 -15.61 -9.90
CA ARG A 168 -4.88 -14.59 -10.19
C ARG A 168 -5.26 -13.28 -9.52
N LEU A 169 -4.28 -12.47 -9.09
CA LEU A 169 -4.56 -11.15 -8.52
C LEU A 169 -5.31 -10.24 -9.51
N SER A 170 -5.07 -10.40 -10.80
CA SER A 170 -5.82 -9.72 -11.87
C SER A 170 -7.31 -10.08 -11.88
N GLU A 171 -7.70 -11.30 -11.50
CA GLU A 171 -9.10 -11.75 -11.41
C GLU A 171 -9.81 -11.24 -10.15
N LEU A 172 -9.04 -10.80 -9.15
CA LEU A 172 -9.52 -10.19 -7.91
C LEU A 172 -9.79 -8.69 -8.06
N ARG A 173 -9.39 -8.08 -9.18
CA ARG A 173 -9.72 -6.68 -9.50
C ARG A 173 -11.24 -6.48 -9.46
N ASN A 174 -11.65 -5.36 -8.87
CA ASN A 174 -13.02 -4.95 -8.57
C ASN A 174 -13.78 -5.89 -7.62
N LYS A 175 -13.10 -6.85 -6.97
CA LYS A 175 -13.72 -7.80 -6.03
C LYS A 175 -13.06 -7.76 -4.65
N ARG A 176 -11.73 -7.67 -4.59
CA ARG A 176 -10.96 -7.69 -3.35
C ARG A 176 -9.82 -6.69 -3.40
N ARG A 177 -9.48 -6.15 -2.23
CA ARG A 177 -8.19 -5.48 -1.99
C ARG A 177 -7.23 -6.51 -1.43
N VAL A 178 -5.93 -6.40 -1.72
CA VAL A 178 -4.94 -7.43 -1.34
C VAL A 178 -3.79 -6.77 -0.60
N VAL A 179 -3.38 -7.32 0.54
CA VAL A 179 -2.15 -6.95 1.25
C VAL A 179 -1.23 -8.15 1.29
N VAL A 180 -0.08 -8.03 0.64
CA VAL A 180 0.93 -9.09 0.59
C VAL A 180 1.98 -8.81 1.65
N LEU A 181 2.31 -9.82 2.45
CA LEU A 181 3.38 -9.80 3.45
C LEU A 181 4.48 -10.75 2.97
N PHE A 182 5.70 -10.25 2.76
CA PHE A 182 6.81 -11.00 2.19
C PHE A 182 8.02 -11.00 3.13
N GLY A 183 8.52 -12.17 3.54
CA GLY A 183 9.70 -12.23 4.42
C GLY A 183 9.93 -13.58 5.11
N PRO A 184 10.84 -13.62 6.11
CA PRO A 184 11.07 -14.79 6.93
C PRO A 184 9.81 -15.25 7.66
N ARG A 185 9.61 -16.56 7.79
CA ARG A 185 8.36 -17.15 8.29
C ARG A 185 7.98 -16.67 9.68
N ASP A 186 8.92 -16.68 10.63
CA ASP A 186 8.71 -16.23 12.01
C ASP A 186 8.20 -14.78 12.07
N LYS A 187 8.79 -13.90 11.25
CA LYS A 187 8.42 -12.49 11.17
C LYS A 187 7.05 -12.29 10.54
N ILE A 188 6.78 -12.99 9.43
CA ILE A 188 5.50 -12.88 8.74
C ILE A 188 4.36 -13.47 9.58
N GLN A 189 4.58 -14.61 10.25
CA GLN A 189 3.59 -15.19 11.15
C GLN A 189 3.23 -14.24 12.30
N ARG A 190 4.22 -13.60 12.92
CA ARG A 190 3.97 -12.57 13.95
C ARG A 190 3.10 -11.43 13.42
N ARG A 191 3.32 -10.99 12.18
CA ARG A 191 2.55 -9.90 11.56
C ARG A 191 1.14 -10.29 11.15
N VAL A 192 0.95 -11.52 10.69
CA VAL A 192 -0.38 -12.08 10.47
C VAL A 192 -1.13 -12.17 11.80
N ALA A 193 -0.45 -12.60 12.87
CA ALA A 193 -1.04 -12.59 14.20
C ALA A 193 -1.43 -11.18 14.64
N GLU A 194 -0.59 -10.16 14.45
CA GLU A 194 -0.93 -8.75 14.71
C GLU A 194 -2.12 -8.25 13.86
N ALA A 195 -2.22 -8.65 12.60
CA ALA A 195 -3.33 -8.29 11.71
C ALA A 195 -4.68 -8.83 12.19
N ARG A 196 -4.67 -9.90 12.98
CA ARG A 196 -5.86 -10.61 13.47
C ARG A 196 -6.83 -9.72 14.24
N VAL A 197 -6.33 -8.79 15.06
CA VAL A 197 -7.18 -7.87 15.83
C VAL A 197 -7.98 -6.93 14.91
N TYR A 198 -7.60 -6.86 13.63
CA TYR A 198 -8.27 -6.11 12.58
C TYR A 198 -9.10 -7.01 11.63
N ARG A 199 -9.23 -8.32 11.89
CA ARG A 199 -9.85 -9.27 10.96
C ARG A 199 -11.22 -8.82 10.45
N ARG A 200 -12.09 -8.37 11.35
CA ARG A 200 -13.45 -7.93 11.02
C ARG A 200 -13.43 -6.69 10.13
N ARG A 201 -12.44 -5.81 10.32
CA ARG A 201 -12.24 -4.55 9.59
C ARG A 201 -11.68 -4.84 8.19
N LEU A 202 -10.78 -5.81 8.09
CA LEU A 202 -10.28 -6.32 6.81
C LEU A 202 -11.42 -6.98 6.00
N VAL A 203 -12.28 -7.78 6.64
CA VAL A 203 -13.48 -8.34 6.00
C VAL A 203 -14.44 -7.24 5.56
N ALA A 204 -14.73 -6.26 6.42
CA ALA A 204 -15.58 -5.12 6.08
C ALA A 204 -15.00 -4.29 4.94
N ALA A 205 -13.68 -4.30 4.75
CA ALA A 205 -12.99 -3.68 3.63
C ALA A 205 -12.81 -4.60 2.42
N ASP A 206 -13.43 -5.78 2.37
CA ASP A 206 -13.17 -6.78 1.32
C ASP A 206 -11.67 -6.99 1.03
N ALA A 207 -10.85 -6.86 2.07
CA ALA A 207 -9.40 -6.93 2.00
C ALA A 207 -8.93 -8.33 2.42
N VAL A 208 -7.96 -8.85 1.68
CA VAL A 208 -7.33 -10.14 1.97
C VAL A 208 -5.84 -9.97 2.20
N VAL A 209 -5.29 -10.70 3.17
CA VAL A 209 -3.89 -10.74 3.53
C VAL A 209 -3.28 -12.02 2.97
N VAL A 210 -2.16 -11.90 2.27
CA VAL A 210 -1.45 -13.01 1.63
C VAL A 210 -0.03 -13.09 2.19
N PRO A 211 0.28 -14.05 3.08
CA PRO A 211 1.63 -14.26 3.57
C PRO A 211 2.45 -15.06 2.55
N VAL A 212 3.65 -14.56 2.26
CA VAL A 212 4.64 -15.17 1.37
C VAL A 212 5.95 -15.32 2.14
N TYR A 213 6.45 -16.55 2.21
CA TYR A 213 7.66 -16.88 2.97
C TYR A 213 8.89 -17.00 2.07
N THR A 214 10.04 -16.54 2.56
CA THR A 214 11.33 -16.65 1.86
C THR A 214 12.04 -17.98 2.07
N ASP A 215 11.72 -18.69 3.15
CA ASP A 215 12.44 -19.87 3.63
C ASP A 215 12.10 -21.19 2.92
N GLY A 216 11.38 -21.13 1.78
CA GLY A 216 11.16 -22.28 0.90
C GLY A 216 10.22 -23.37 1.44
N GLY A 217 9.65 -23.21 2.65
CA GLY A 217 8.63 -24.14 3.13
C GLY A 217 7.35 -24.01 2.28
N GLY A 218 6.82 -25.16 1.83
CA GLY A 218 5.65 -25.29 0.94
C GLY A 218 4.42 -24.46 1.36
N ALA A 219 3.44 -24.40 0.44
CA ALA A 219 2.21 -23.58 0.47
C ALA A 219 2.01 -22.82 1.78
N SER A 220 2.05 -21.48 1.74
CA SER A 220 1.77 -20.62 2.89
C SER A 220 0.65 -21.26 3.68
N ALA A 221 0.98 -21.83 4.86
CA ALA A 221 0.08 -22.72 5.57
C ALA A 221 -1.05 -21.87 6.17
N ALA A 222 -1.93 -21.40 5.29
CA ALA A 222 -3.27 -21.00 5.64
C ALA A 222 -4.06 -22.29 5.81
N ASP A 223 -3.78 -23.02 6.90
CA ASP A 223 -4.77 -23.80 7.65
C ASP A 223 -4.10 -24.44 8.87
N PRO A 224 -4.75 -24.47 10.06
CA PRO A 224 -6.19 -24.36 10.29
C PRO A 224 -6.51 -23.31 11.35
N VAL A 225 -7.03 -22.15 10.96
CA VAL A 225 -7.69 -21.27 11.92
C VAL A 225 -9.08 -20.99 11.36
N GLY A 226 -10.12 -21.21 12.17
CA GLY A 226 -11.48 -21.54 11.75
C GLY A 226 -12.15 -20.63 10.71
N GLU A 227 -13.40 -20.96 10.33
CA GLU A 227 -14.09 -20.33 9.19
C GLU A 227 -14.06 -18.80 9.12
N ALA A 228 -14.02 -18.11 10.28
CA ALA A 228 -13.91 -16.66 10.36
C ALA A 228 -12.58 -16.10 9.85
N GLU A 229 -11.47 -16.83 10.00
CA GLU A 229 -10.13 -16.38 9.59
C GLU A 229 -9.88 -16.55 8.09
N SER A 230 -10.56 -17.54 7.48
CA SER A 230 -10.46 -17.80 6.05
C SER A 230 -10.91 -16.64 5.15
N ARG A 231 -11.78 -15.72 5.62
CA ARG A 231 -12.32 -14.65 4.76
C ARG A 231 -11.32 -13.55 4.46
N TRP A 232 -10.43 -13.24 5.40
CA TRP A 232 -9.44 -12.17 5.29
C TRP A 232 -8.01 -12.69 5.10
N LEU A 233 -7.74 -13.97 5.32
CA LEU A 233 -6.41 -14.56 5.20
C LEU A 233 -6.38 -15.63 4.09
N TRP A 234 -5.54 -15.43 3.08
CA TRP A 234 -5.42 -16.32 1.92
C TRP A 234 -3.98 -16.83 1.80
N ALA A 235 -3.78 -18.01 1.21
CA ALA A 235 -2.45 -18.56 0.96
C ALA A 235 -1.85 -18.00 -0.33
N ALA A 236 -0.53 -17.79 -0.35
CA ALA A 236 0.20 -17.61 -1.61
C ALA A 236 0.19 -18.94 -2.40
N ALA A 237 -0.38 -18.93 -3.60
CA ALA A 237 -0.24 -20.04 -4.53
C ALA A 237 1.08 -19.89 -5.28
N GLU A 238 1.72 -21.01 -5.66
CA GLU A 238 3.01 -21.00 -6.38
C GLU A 238 4.07 -20.13 -5.64
N PRO A 239 4.51 -20.51 -4.42
CA PRO A 239 5.38 -19.66 -3.59
C PRO A 239 6.70 -19.24 -4.27
N GLU A 240 7.22 -20.05 -5.18
CA GLU A 240 8.40 -19.72 -6.00
C GLU A 240 8.15 -18.51 -6.91
N ALA A 241 6.99 -18.43 -7.56
CA ALA A 241 6.65 -17.32 -8.44
C ALA A 241 6.59 -16.00 -7.67
N TRP A 242 6.02 -16.03 -6.45
CA TRP A 242 6.02 -14.88 -5.56
C TRP A 242 7.44 -14.48 -5.13
N ARG A 243 8.29 -15.44 -4.76
CA ARG A 243 9.69 -15.17 -4.39
C ARG A 243 10.47 -14.54 -5.53
N SER A 244 10.46 -15.16 -6.70
CA SER A 244 11.14 -14.63 -7.90
C SER A 244 10.65 -13.22 -8.25
N TYR A 245 9.34 -12.97 -8.11
CA TYR A 245 8.78 -11.65 -8.32
C TYR A 245 9.34 -10.60 -7.34
N PHE A 246 9.32 -10.88 -6.04
CA PHE A 246 9.81 -9.93 -5.03
C PHE A 246 11.34 -9.75 -5.09
N GLU A 247 12.09 -10.81 -5.37
CA GLU A 247 13.54 -10.74 -5.60
C GLU A 247 13.88 -9.86 -6.81
N ALA A 248 13.16 -10.01 -7.92
CA ALA A 248 13.32 -9.15 -9.10
C ALA A 248 12.92 -7.70 -8.80
N LEU A 249 11.84 -7.47 -8.07
CA LEU A 249 11.37 -6.13 -7.68
C LEU A 249 12.39 -5.40 -6.80
N LEU A 250 12.93 -6.10 -5.80
CA LEU A 250 13.93 -5.57 -4.87
C LEU A 250 15.29 -5.37 -5.56
N GLY A 251 15.77 -6.39 -6.27
CA GLY A 251 17.02 -6.35 -7.02
C GLY A 251 17.05 -5.27 -8.09
N GLY A 252 15.94 -5.07 -8.80
CA GLY A 252 15.79 -3.99 -9.79
C GLY A 252 15.88 -2.58 -9.19
N ARG A 253 15.70 -2.43 -7.88
CA ARG A 253 15.84 -1.16 -7.13
C ARG A 253 17.15 -1.09 -6.33
N GLY A 254 18.03 -2.09 -6.42
CA GLY A 254 19.23 -2.19 -5.59
C GLY A 254 18.92 -2.34 -4.10
N LEU A 255 17.72 -2.85 -3.76
CA LEU A 255 17.29 -3.07 -2.39
C LEU A 255 17.50 -4.54 -2.02
N SER A 256 17.98 -4.79 -0.81
CA SER A 256 17.89 -6.12 -0.19
C SER A 256 16.65 -6.23 0.68
N LEU A 257 16.14 -7.45 0.80
CA LEU A 257 15.17 -7.79 1.83
C LEU A 257 15.91 -7.76 3.17
N GLY A 258 15.52 -6.85 4.06
CA GLY A 258 16.05 -6.87 5.43
C GLY A 258 15.40 -8.00 6.25
N ASP A 259 15.90 -8.22 7.46
CA ASP A 259 15.36 -9.23 8.38
C ASP A 259 13.87 -9.00 8.69
N GLU A 260 13.45 -7.75 8.62
CA GLU A 260 12.07 -7.32 8.82
C GLU A 260 11.19 -7.50 7.57
N GLY A 261 11.60 -8.20 6.50
CA GLY A 261 10.74 -8.43 5.34
C GLY A 261 10.16 -7.15 4.71
N ALA A 262 9.04 -7.28 4.01
CA ALA A 262 8.36 -6.18 3.33
C ALA A 262 6.86 -6.45 3.11
N TRP A 263 6.11 -5.43 2.68
CA TRP A 263 4.70 -5.54 2.33
C TRP A 263 4.32 -4.70 1.12
N VAL A 264 3.27 -5.11 0.41
CA VAL A 264 2.66 -4.39 -0.72
C VAL A 264 1.14 -4.47 -0.61
N GLY A 265 0.45 -3.34 -0.77
CA GLY A 265 -1.00 -3.24 -0.78
C GLY A 265 -1.56 -2.90 -2.15
N LEU A 266 -2.56 -3.64 -2.62
CA LEU A 266 -3.28 -3.47 -3.88
C LEU A 266 -4.74 -3.05 -3.64
N ASN A 267 -5.18 -2.03 -4.38
CA ASN A 267 -6.55 -1.55 -4.32
C ASN A 267 -7.49 -2.37 -5.24
N TYR A 268 -8.77 -2.01 -5.32
CA TYR A 268 -9.73 -2.69 -6.19
C TYR A 268 -9.32 -2.70 -7.67
N LYS A 269 -8.60 -1.69 -8.16
CA LYS A 269 -8.12 -1.68 -9.56
C LYS A 269 -6.90 -2.58 -9.78
N GLY A 270 -6.41 -3.26 -8.73
CA GLY A 270 -5.18 -4.03 -8.74
C GLY A 270 -3.91 -3.17 -8.77
N ARG A 271 -4.03 -1.87 -8.46
CA ARG A 271 -2.89 -0.94 -8.40
C ARG A 271 -2.35 -0.84 -6.98
N SER A 272 -1.06 -0.61 -6.85
CA SER A 272 -0.43 -0.41 -5.54
C SER A 272 -0.93 0.88 -4.87
N PHE A 273 -1.44 0.78 -3.64
CA PHE A 273 -1.78 1.94 -2.80
C PHE A 273 -0.68 2.29 -1.79
N GLY A 274 0.26 1.37 -1.56
CA GLY A 274 1.33 1.50 -0.59
C GLY A 274 2.21 0.26 -0.57
N SER A 275 3.46 0.46 -0.17
CA SER A 275 4.40 -0.63 0.09
C SER A 275 5.52 -0.11 0.97
N ALA A 276 6.05 -0.96 1.86
CA ALA A 276 7.24 -0.63 2.62
C ALA A 276 8.05 -1.88 3.00
N LYS A 277 9.32 -1.70 3.36
CA LYS A 277 10.05 -2.67 4.19
C LYS A 277 9.43 -2.70 5.60
N GLY A 278 9.51 -3.83 6.29
CA GLY A 278 8.91 -3.98 7.62
C GLY A 278 7.44 -4.39 7.59
N ALA A 279 6.75 -4.16 8.71
CA ALA A 279 5.33 -4.48 8.88
C ALA A 279 4.43 -3.33 8.39
N PRO A 280 3.24 -3.63 7.84
CA PRO A 280 2.24 -2.60 7.60
C PRO A 280 1.71 -2.02 8.92
N ARG A 281 1.45 -0.72 8.94
CA ARG A 281 0.65 -0.08 9.99
C ARG A 281 -0.83 -0.31 9.68
N TRP A 282 -1.40 -1.36 10.28
CA TRP A 282 -2.76 -1.84 9.96
C TRP A 282 -3.84 -0.77 10.15
N ASP A 283 -3.79 -0.02 11.25
CA ASP A 283 -4.69 1.08 11.55
C ASP A 283 -4.65 2.17 10.46
N GLU A 284 -3.44 2.60 10.07
CA GLU A 284 -3.27 3.63 9.03
C GLU A 284 -3.73 3.17 7.66
N ILE A 285 -3.42 1.93 7.24
CA ILE A 285 -3.92 1.43 5.96
C ILE A 285 -5.44 1.28 5.97
N LEU A 286 -6.06 0.90 7.10
CA LEU A 286 -7.52 0.78 7.23
C LEU A 286 -8.20 2.14 7.13
N GLY A 287 -7.68 3.17 7.80
CA GLY A 287 -8.26 4.51 7.69
C GLY A 287 -8.01 5.22 6.35
N THR A 288 -7.13 4.70 5.49
CA THR A 288 -6.75 5.38 4.24
C THR A 288 -7.07 4.62 2.95
N ALA A 289 -6.66 3.36 2.84
CA ALA A 289 -6.75 2.57 1.61
C ALA A 289 -7.69 1.36 1.74
N LEU A 290 -7.87 0.86 2.96
CA LEU A 290 -8.70 -0.30 3.30
C LEU A 290 -9.92 0.14 4.14
N GLN A 291 -10.57 1.21 3.70
CA GLN A 291 -11.83 1.68 4.27
C GLN A 291 -12.96 0.70 3.97
N PRO A 292 -13.98 0.58 4.81
CA PRO A 292 -14.99 -0.45 4.63
C PRO A 292 -15.77 -0.24 3.33
N SER A 293 -16.13 -1.34 2.68
CA SER A 293 -16.97 -1.33 1.49
C SER A 293 -18.42 -1.10 1.91
N GLY A 294 -18.95 0.10 1.66
CA GLY A 294 -20.36 0.41 1.87
C GLY A 294 -21.10 0.67 0.57
N ASP A 295 -22.39 0.97 0.70
CA ASP A 295 -23.29 1.43 -0.38
C ASP A 295 -23.03 2.88 -0.83
N GLY A 296 -22.01 3.54 -0.27
CA GLY A 296 -21.64 4.91 -0.56
C GLY A 296 -22.35 5.96 0.30
N PHE A 297 -23.23 5.55 1.23
CA PHE A 297 -23.96 6.46 2.13
C PHE A 297 -23.34 6.56 3.54
N GLY A 298 -22.10 6.10 3.72
CA GLY A 298 -21.23 6.44 4.85
C GLY A 298 -21.52 5.72 6.16
N GLU A 299 -22.69 5.12 6.35
CA GLU A 299 -23.06 4.48 7.62
C GLU A 299 -22.72 2.97 7.63
N LEU A 300 -21.81 2.60 8.54
CA LEU A 300 -21.48 1.20 8.79
C LEU A 300 -22.55 0.57 9.66
N ALA A 301 -23.19 -0.49 9.16
CA ALA A 301 -24.12 -1.30 9.94
C ALA A 301 -23.52 -1.62 11.33
N GLU A 302 -24.25 -1.29 12.37
CA GLU A 302 -23.80 -1.52 13.74
C GLU A 302 -23.85 -3.02 14.04
N VAL A 303 -22.68 -3.62 14.21
CA VAL A 303 -22.55 -4.97 14.74
C VAL A 303 -22.40 -4.84 16.24
N ARG A 304 -23.46 -5.17 16.98
CA ARG A 304 -23.42 -5.24 18.44
C ARG A 304 -22.73 -6.53 18.86
N GLY A 305 -21.40 -6.50 18.92
CA GLY A 305 -20.61 -7.63 19.41
C GLY A 305 -20.69 -7.75 20.93
N ASP A 306 -20.90 -8.97 21.43
CA ASP A 306 -20.74 -9.30 22.85
C ASP A 306 -19.24 -9.44 23.17
N ALA A 307 -18.77 -8.77 24.21
CA ALA A 307 -17.38 -8.87 24.66
C ALA A 307 -17.00 -10.32 25.01
N ALA A 308 -17.94 -11.13 25.52
CA ALA A 308 -17.71 -12.54 25.78
C ALA A 308 -17.53 -13.34 24.48
N GLU A 309 -18.27 -12.99 23.42
CA GLU A 309 -18.09 -13.60 22.10
C GLU A 309 -16.73 -13.23 21.49
N ALA A 310 -16.35 -11.95 21.57
CA ALA A 310 -15.03 -11.50 21.13
C ALA A 310 -13.88 -12.20 21.88
N ALA A 311 -14.04 -12.40 23.20
CA ALA A 311 -13.06 -13.15 24.00
C ALA A 311 -12.96 -14.62 23.57
N ARG A 312 -14.10 -15.29 23.32
CA ARG A 312 -14.13 -16.67 22.81
C ARG A 312 -13.46 -16.79 21.44
N GLU A 313 -13.75 -15.88 20.51
CA GLU A 313 -13.12 -15.87 19.18
C GLU A 313 -11.60 -15.61 19.24
N ALA A 314 -11.14 -14.77 20.17
CA ALA A 314 -9.73 -14.54 20.38
C ALA A 314 -9.03 -15.78 20.96
N ALA A 315 -9.66 -16.42 21.95
CA ALA A 315 -9.14 -17.63 22.61
C ALA A 315 -9.06 -18.84 21.68
N ALA A 316 -10.10 -19.05 20.86
CA ALA A 316 -10.21 -20.15 19.90
C ALA A 316 -9.04 -20.20 18.91
N ALA A 317 -8.30 -19.11 18.79
CA ALA A 317 -7.28 -19.00 17.79
C ALA A 317 -5.92 -18.59 18.32
N ALA A 318 -5.83 -17.97 19.50
CA ALA A 318 -4.59 -18.02 20.27
C ALA A 318 -4.13 -19.48 20.42
N THR A 319 -5.06 -20.41 20.66
CA THR A 319 -4.80 -21.86 20.70
C THR A 319 -4.40 -22.42 19.33
N GLY A 320 -5.04 -21.99 18.25
CA GLY A 320 -4.65 -22.34 16.88
C GLY A 320 -3.23 -21.88 16.49
N PHE A 321 -2.84 -20.67 16.88
CA PHE A 321 -1.50 -20.11 16.62
C PHE A 321 -0.41 -20.76 17.48
N ALA A 322 -0.72 -21.16 18.71
CA ALA A 322 0.22 -21.81 19.62
C ALA A 322 0.52 -23.27 19.24
N GLY A 323 -0.17 -23.83 18.23
CA GLY A 323 -0.07 -25.24 17.88
C GLY A 323 -0.55 -26.17 19.01
N ALA A 324 -1.22 -25.61 20.03
CA ALA A 324 -1.83 -26.39 21.09
C ALA A 324 -3.04 -27.12 20.50
N PRO A 325 -3.20 -28.43 20.76
CA PRO A 325 -4.37 -29.14 20.29
C PRO A 325 -5.61 -28.45 20.88
N ALA A 326 -6.56 -28.08 20.02
CA ALA A 326 -7.82 -27.42 20.40
C ALA A 326 -8.65 -28.22 21.44
N SER A 327 -8.22 -29.45 21.78
CA SER A 327 -8.77 -30.31 22.82
C SER A 327 -8.32 -29.96 24.25
N ASP A 328 -7.34 -29.08 24.48
CA ASP A 328 -7.00 -28.63 25.84
C ASP A 328 -7.98 -27.54 26.31
N ALA A 329 -9.08 -28.00 26.91
CA ALA A 329 -10.12 -27.12 27.45
C ALA A 329 -9.61 -26.16 28.53
N ALA A 330 -8.54 -26.51 29.27
CA ALA A 330 -7.97 -25.63 30.28
C ALA A 330 -7.20 -24.47 29.63
N ALA A 331 -6.42 -24.76 28.58
CA ALA A 331 -5.71 -23.73 27.81
C ALA A 331 -6.68 -22.77 27.10
N VAL A 332 -7.75 -23.29 26.49
CA VAL A 332 -8.80 -22.47 25.86
C VAL A 332 -9.45 -21.54 26.89
N LYS A 333 -9.83 -22.08 28.06
CA LYS A 333 -10.47 -21.30 29.13
C LYS A 333 -9.54 -20.23 29.70
N ALA A 334 -8.24 -20.54 29.85
CA ALA A 334 -7.25 -19.57 30.29
C ALA A 334 -7.06 -18.43 29.27
N ALA A 335 -7.03 -18.76 27.97
CA ALA A 335 -6.96 -17.78 26.89
C ALA A 335 -8.21 -16.90 26.83
N GLU A 336 -9.40 -17.47 27.03
CA GLU A 336 -10.66 -16.72 27.12
C GLU A 336 -10.68 -15.77 28.30
N ALA A 337 -10.25 -16.22 29.49
CA ALA A 337 -10.14 -15.38 30.67
C ALA A 337 -9.13 -14.23 30.48
N ALA A 338 -7.99 -14.49 29.81
CA ALA A 338 -7.02 -13.46 29.49
C ALA A 338 -7.60 -12.41 28.53
N ALA A 339 -8.26 -12.85 27.46
CA ALA A 339 -8.92 -11.95 26.49
C ALA A 339 -10.04 -11.13 27.14
N ALA A 340 -10.88 -11.75 27.97
CA ALA A 340 -11.94 -11.08 28.72
C ALA A 340 -11.38 -10.05 29.70
N SER A 341 -10.24 -10.33 30.36
CA SER A 341 -9.57 -9.39 31.26
C SER A 341 -9.10 -8.13 30.53
N VAL A 342 -8.55 -8.26 29.32
CA VAL A 342 -8.13 -7.12 28.49
C VAL A 342 -9.35 -6.31 28.03
N LEU A 343 -10.42 -6.98 27.57
CA LEU A 343 -11.66 -6.30 27.17
C LEU A 343 -12.32 -5.58 28.35
N GLY A 344 -12.23 -6.13 29.56
CA GLY A 344 -12.65 -5.46 30.79
C GLY A 344 -11.86 -4.17 31.05
N ALA A 345 -10.54 -4.18 30.83
CA ALA A 345 -9.71 -2.97 30.93
C ALA A 345 -10.07 -1.93 29.85
N GLN A 346 -10.36 -2.38 28.62
CA GLN A 346 -10.86 -1.51 27.56
C GLN A 346 -12.22 -0.87 27.91
N GLN A 347 -13.14 -1.65 28.49
CA GLN A 347 -14.43 -1.13 28.95
C GLN A 347 -14.24 -0.10 30.07
N ALA A 348 -13.34 -0.35 31.03
CA ALA A 348 -13.01 0.61 32.08
C ALA A 348 -12.45 1.91 31.50
N PHE A 349 -11.60 1.84 30.46
CA PHE A 349 -11.10 3.00 29.74
C PHE A 349 -12.24 3.81 29.11
N TYR A 350 -13.13 3.16 28.35
CA TYR A 350 -14.25 3.86 27.74
C TYR A 350 -15.25 4.39 28.76
N ALA A 351 -15.49 3.69 29.87
CA ALA A 351 -16.35 4.19 30.95
C ALA A 351 -15.77 5.47 31.59
N ALA A 352 -14.47 5.49 31.88
CA ALA A 352 -13.79 6.67 32.40
C ALA A 352 -13.79 7.83 31.38
N LEU A 353 -13.51 7.52 30.11
CA LEU A 353 -13.49 8.49 29.02
C LEU A 353 -14.88 9.09 28.76
N LEU A 354 -15.94 8.29 28.75
CA LEU A 354 -17.30 8.77 28.55
C LEU A 354 -17.88 9.47 29.78
N GLY A 355 -17.38 9.12 30.97
CA GLY A 355 -17.74 9.76 32.23
C GLY A 355 -17.05 11.09 32.50
N GLY A 356 -16.10 11.51 31.66
CA GLY A 356 -15.33 12.74 31.90
C GLY A 356 -14.28 12.61 33.01
N ASP A 357 -13.96 11.39 33.46
CA ASP A 357 -13.05 11.16 34.59
C ASP A 357 -11.58 11.09 34.12
N ALA A 358 -10.99 12.28 34.00
CA ALA A 358 -9.57 12.48 33.68
C ALA A 358 -8.63 11.66 34.57
N THR A 359 -8.94 11.54 35.86
CA THR A 359 -8.08 10.85 36.83
C THR A 359 -8.13 9.35 36.61
N ALA A 360 -9.32 8.78 36.40
CA ALA A 360 -9.47 7.37 36.05
C ALA A 360 -8.84 7.04 34.70
N VAL A 361 -8.99 7.90 33.69
CA VAL A 361 -8.30 7.73 32.39
C VAL A 361 -6.78 7.70 32.60
N ALA A 362 -6.21 8.71 33.26
CA ALA A 362 -4.77 8.80 33.51
C ALA A 362 -4.24 7.59 34.28
N ALA A 363 -5.00 7.10 35.26
CA ALA A 363 -4.63 5.92 36.04
C ALA A 363 -4.56 4.66 35.19
N LEU A 364 -5.30 4.54 34.09
CA LEU A 364 -5.28 3.35 33.24
C LEU A 364 -4.03 3.26 32.34
N TRP A 365 -3.24 4.33 32.22
CA TRP A 365 -2.05 4.35 31.38
C TRP A 365 -0.80 3.78 32.05
N THR A 366 0.16 3.32 31.23
CA THR A 366 1.53 3.04 31.67
C THR A 366 2.26 4.35 32.01
N ALA A 367 3.18 4.32 32.98
CA ALA A 367 3.93 5.49 33.40
C ALA A 367 4.84 6.08 32.30
N ASP A 368 5.43 5.20 31.48
CA ASP A 368 6.45 5.54 30.46
C ASP A 368 5.91 6.40 29.31
N GLY A 369 4.59 6.45 29.12
CA GLY A 369 3.95 7.16 28.01
C GLY A 369 4.22 6.51 26.64
N ASP A 370 3.81 7.18 25.56
CA ASP A 370 4.07 6.75 24.18
C ASP A 370 5.23 7.56 23.58
N GLU A 371 6.21 6.87 23.02
CA GLU A 371 7.42 7.46 22.43
C GLU A 371 7.09 8.44 21.30
N ALA A 372 6.15 8.09 20.40
CA ALA A 372 5.81 8.97 19.29
C ALA A 372 5.04 10.22 19.73
N VAL A 373 4.29 10.13 20.84
CA VAL A 373 3.71 11.33 21.48
C VAL A 373 4.84 12.21 22.02
N SER A 374 5.84 11.64 22.68
CA SER A 374 7.02 12.38 23.17
C SER A 374 7.79 13.04 22.03
N ASP A 375 8.04 12.32 20.93
CA ASP A 375 8.74 12.84 19.76
C ASP A 375 7.97 13.97 19.08
N ALA A 376 6.65 13.83 18.96
CA ALA A 376 5.79 14.87 18.39
C ALA A 376 5.84 16.13 19.26
N VAL A 377 5.75 15.99 20.58
CA VAL A 377 5.85 17.12 21.52
C VAL A 377 7.23 17.77 21.45
N ALA A 378 8.31 16.98 21.40
CA ALA A 378 9.66 17.49 21.20
C ALA A 378 9.81 18.25 19.88
N SER A 379 9.04 17.87 18.86
CA SER A 379 8.94 18.54 17.56
C SER A 379 7.96 19.73 17.54
N GLY A 380 7.39 20.10 18.69
CA GLY A 380 6.50 21.26 18.84
C GLY A 380 5.01 20.98 18.71
N ALA A 381 4.58 19.71 18.67
CA ALA A 381 3.16 19.37 18.66
C ALA A 381 2.49 19.73 20.00
N ARG A 382 1.27 20.27 19.93
CA ARG A 382 0.43 20.52 21.11
C ARG A 382 -0.22 19.23 21.57
N VAL A 383 -0.14 18.95 22.87
CA VAL A 383 -0.94 17.90 23.53
C VAL A 383 -2.30 18.47 23.89
N GLU A 384 -3.36 17.82 23.42
CA GLU A 384 -4.71 18.03 23.91
C GLU A 384 -4.89 17.18 25.18
N PRO A 385 -5.01 17.78 26.38
CA PRO A 385 -5.01 17.04 27.64
C PRO A 385 -6.31 16.25 27.83
N TRP A 386 -6.27 15.25 28.71
CA TRP A 386 -7.46 14.55 29.19
C TRP A 386 -8.27 15.42 30.17
N GLU A 387 -8.76 16.58 29.74
CA GLU A 387 -9.65 17.44 30.53
C GLU A 387 -11.04 17.53 29.89
N ALA A 388 -12.10 17.53 30.69
CA ALA A 388 -13.47 17.64 30.17
C ALA A 388 -13.62 18.93 29.32
N GLY A 389 -14.07 18.80 28.08
CA GLY A 389 -14.16 19.90 27.11
C GLY A 389 -12.93 20.10 26.23
N SER A 390 -11.87 19.30 26.42
CA SER A 390 -10.75 19.16 25.49
C SER A 390 -11.16 18.44 24.21
N ASN A 391 -10.51 18.77 23.09
CA ASN A 391 -10.65 18.02 21.84
C ASN A 391 -10.17 16.55 21.95
N ALA A 392 -9.46 16.19 23.03
CA ALA A 392 -9.09 14.81 23.32
C ALA A 392 -10.26 13.99 23.88
N PHE A 393 -11.30 14.63 24.45
CA PHE A 393 -12.49 13.92 24.86
C PHE A 393 -13.41 13.67 23.65
N PRO A 394 -14.00 12.48 23.58
CA PRO A 394 -14.88 12.16 22.48
C PRO A 394 -16.12 13.05 22.48
N PRO A 395 -16.71 13.30 21.30
CA PRO A 395 -17.95 14.05 21.20
C PRO A 395 -19.06 13.40 22.04
N PRO A 396 -20.02 14.20 22.57
CA PRO A 396 -21.15 13.68 23.32
C PRO A 396 -21.87 12.53 22.58
N GLY A 397 -22.21 11.48 23.33
CA GLY A 397 -22.91 10.30 22.78
C GLY A 397 -22.04 9.34 21.97
N MET A 398 -20.71 9.46 22.00
CA MET A 398 -19.83 8.43 21.47
C MET A 398 -20.08 7.08 22.15
N ARG A 399 -20.14 6.01 21.37
CA ARG A 399 -20.18 4.63 21.87
C ARG A 399 -19.11 3.75 21.21
N PRO A 400 -18.32 2.97 21.98
CA PRO A 400 -17.49 1.93 21.42
C PRO A 400 -18.34 0.70 21.05
N THR A 401 -18.08 0.12 19.91
CA THR A 401 -18.84 -1.00 19.34
C THR A 401 -17.91 -1.94 18.58
N ASP A 402 -18.36 -3.16 18.29
CA ASP A 402 -17.59 -4.18 17.56
C ASP A 402 -16.16 -4.38 18.11
N CYS A 403 -15.99 -4.42 19.43
CA CYS A 403 -14.67 -4.57 20.04
C CYS A 403 -14.04 -5.92 19.69
N ASP A 404 -12.71 -5.93 19.53
CA ASP A 404 -11.92 -7.12 19.21
C ASP A 404 -10.62 -7.11 20.02
N VAL A 405 -10.05 -8.28 20.27
CA VAL A 405 -8.88 -8.45 21.13
C VAL A 405 -7.92 -9.51 20.59
N LEU A 406 -6.64 -9.27 20.83
CA LEU A 406 -5.55 -10.19 20.60
C LEU A 406 -4.61 -10.15 21.80
N VAL A 407 -4.39 -11.29 22.44
CA VAL A 407 -3.37 -11.43 23.50
C VAL A 407 -2.09 -11.95 22.83
N LEU A 408 -1.04 -11.13 22.82
CA LEU A 408 0.25 -11.45 22.17
C LEU A 408 1.18 -12.25 23.09
N GLY A 409 0.95 -12.20 24.40
CA GLY A 409 1.68 -12.93 25.42
C GLY A 409 1.16 -12.60 26.82
N GLU A 410 1.86 -13.02 27.87
CA GLU A 410 1.44 -12.78 29.27
C GLU A 410 1.39 -11.29 29.65
N GLY A 411 2.20 -10.48 28.98
CA GLY A 411 2.40 -9.07 29.28
C GLY A 411 1.89 -8.10 28.22
N ASP A 412 1.49 -8.55 27.03
CA ASP A 412 1.16 -7.68 25.91
C ASP A 412 -0.15 -8.11 25.24
N ALA A 413 -1.01 -7.13 24.94
CA ALA A 413 -2.24 -7.34 24.21
C ALA A 413 -2.58 -6.15 23.31
N MET A 414 -3.44 -6.39 22.33
CA MET A 414 -4.01 -5.38 21.46
C MET A 414 -5.52 -5.48 21.48
N THR A 415 -6.20 -4.34 21.42
CA THR A 415 -7.63 -4.29 21.15
C THR A 415 -7.93 -3.32 20.04
N THR A 416 -9.06 -3.53 19.37
CA THR A 416 -9.62 -2.55 18.45
C THR A 416 -11.10 -2.33 18.78
N ALA A 417 -11.63 -1.15 18.45
CA ALA A 417 -13.05 -0.84 18.58
C ALA A 417 -13.48 0.12 17.47
N ILE A 418 -14.77 0.08 17.12
CA ILE A 418 -15.38 1.09 16.28
C ILE A 418 -16.06 2.10 17.20
N GLU A 419 -15.52 3.31 17.21
CA GLU A 419 -16.07 4.42 17.96
C GLU A 419 -17.10 5.14 17.08
N ARG A 420 -18.33 5.23 17.58
CA ARG A 420 -19.46 5.84 16.90
C ARG A 420 -19.91 7.07 17.67
N PRO A 421 -19.45 8.28 17.32
CA PRO A 421 -20.03 9.54 17.76
C PRO A 421 -21.55 9.61 17.55
N ALA A 422 -22.27 10.43 18.31
CA ALA A 422 -23.67 10.73 18.00
C ALA A 422 -23.81 11.52 16.68
N GLU A 423 -22.83 12.37 16.40
CA GLU A 423 -22.72 13.15 15.17
C GLU A 423 -21.29 13.02 14.62
N GLY A 424 -21.16 12.82 13.31
CA GLY A 424 -19.86 12.72 12.62
C GLY A 424 -19.53 11.32 12.10
N GLY A 425 -18.29 11.17 11.61
CA GLY A 425 -17.81 9.92 11.02
C GLY A 425 -17.40 8.89 12.06
N THR A 426 -17.48 7.61 11.68
CA THR A 426 -16.99 6.50 12.51
C THR A 426 -15.46 6.49 12.59
N LEU A 427 -14.93 6.15 13.76
CA LEU A 427 -13.50 6.05 14.00
C LEU A 427 -13.11 4.60 14.30
N LEU A 428 -11.95 4.19 13.81
CA LEU A 428 -11.30 2.94 14.21
C LEU A 428 -10.31 3.25 15.32
N ALA A 429 -10.56 2.71 16.52
CA ALA A 429 -9.63 2.76 17.63
C ALA A 429 -8.74 1.50 17.65
N SER A 430 -7.45 1.71 17.89
CA SER A 430 -6.45 0.67 18.12
C SER A 430 -5.71 0.97 19.41
N GLN A 431 -5.61 -0.02 20.28
CA GLN A 431 -5.04 0.12 21.62
C GLN A 431 -4.01 -0.97 21.86
N ARG A 432 -2.87 -0.61 22.46
CA ARG A 432 -1.90 -1.57 23.00
C ARG A 432 -1.93 -1.55 24.50
N TRP A 433 -1.95 -2.72 25.09
CA TRP A 433 -2.02 -2.94 26.53
C TRP A 433 -0.78 -3.66 27.02
N ARG A 434 -0.25 -3.21 28.15
CA ARG A 434 0.84 -3.87 28.87
C ARG A 434 0.38 -4.29 30.25
N ARG A 435 0.84 -5.44 30.72
CA ARG A 435 0.56 -5.90 32.08
C ARG A 435 1.60 -5.31 33.04
N VAL A 436 1.14 -4.49 33.97
CA VAL A 436 1.97 -3.85 35.00
C VAL A 436 1.33 -4.13 36.36
N ASP A 437 2.09 -4.71 37.28
CA ASP A 437 1.63 -5.12 38.62
C ASP A 437 0.36 -5.99 38.56
N GLY A 438 0.34 -6.92 37.62
CA GLY A 438 -0.78 -7.85 37.40
C GLY A 438 -2.01 -7.23 36.72
N ARG A 439 -2.04 -5.92 36.46
CA ARG A 439 -3.15 -5.20 35.83
C ARG A 439 -2.81 -4.78 34.39
N TRP A 440 -3.81 -4.79 33.52
CA TRP A 440 -3.66 -4.23 32.18
C TRP A 440 -3.65 -2.71 32.24
N ARG A 441 -2.62 -2.11 31.66
CA ARG A 441 -2.45 -0.67 31.49
C ARG A 441 -2.33 -0.34 30.01
N LEU A 442 -2.96 0.74 29.61
CA LEU A 442 -2.91 1.25 28.25
C LEU A 442 -1.52 1.82 28.00
N ALA A 443 -0.82 1.27 27.00
CA ALA A 443 0.47 1.75 26.56
C ALA A 443 0.31 2.76 25.42
N THR A 444 -0.61 2.47 24.49
CA THR A 444 -0.90 3.34 23.34
C THR A 444 -2.39 3.30 23.01
N HIS A 445 -2.95 4.44 22.58
CA HIS A 445 -4.28 4.54 21.99
C HIS A 445 -4.19 5.40 20.73
N ARG A 446 -4.73 4.87 19.64
CA ARG A 446 -4.77 5.54 18.35
C ARG A 446 -6.19 5.49 17.82
N TYR A 447 -6.68 6.60 17.30
CA TYR A 447 -7.94 6.63 16.57
C TYR A 447 -7.75 7.30 15.22
N ILE A 448 -8.34 6.67 14.20
CA ILE A 448 -8.26 7.09 12.81
C ILE A 448 -9.67 7.10 12.21
N PRO A 449 -10.04 8.11 11.40
CA PRO A 449 -11.27 8.07 10.64
C PRO A 449 -11.39 6.79 9.82
N TRP A 450 -12.52 6.11 9.94
CA TRP A 450 -12.81 4.84 9.26
C TRP A 450 -14.27 4.80 8.85
N SER A 451 -14.58 5.46 7.74
CA SER A 451 -15.94 5.66 7.22
C SER A 451 -16.17 4.94 5.89
N ALA A 452 -17.41 4.56 5.63
CA ALA A 452 -17.82 3.86 4.40
C ALA A 452 -17.97 4.79 3.18
N ASP A 453 -17.87 6.11 3.37
CA ASP A 453 -17.96 7.12 2.32
C ASP A 453 -16.67 7.25 1.49
N GLY A 454 -15.62 6.51 1.84
CA GLY A 454 -14.34 6.55 1.14
C GLY A 454 -13.46 7.76 1.50
N ALA A 455 -13.81 8.55 2.53
CA ALA A 455 -13.07 9.74 2.92
C ALA A 455 -11.73 9.37 3.57
N THR A 456 -10.64 9.46 2.80
CA THR A 456 -9.29 9.08 3.25
C THR A 456 -8.88 9.86 4.51
N ALA A 457 -8.55 9.16 5.59
CA ALA A 457 -8.02 9.80 6.79
C ALA A 457 -6.77 10.63 6.47
N VAL A 458 -6.77 11.90 6.88
CA VAL A 458 -5.63 12.82 6.64
C VAL A 458 -4.62 12.79 7.78
N ALA A 459 -5.12 12.56 8.99
CA ALA A 459 -4.36 12.52 10.23
C ALA A 459 -4.87 11.38 11.13
N THR A 460 -4.06 11.02 12.11
CA THR A 460 -4.40 10.07 13.18
C THR A 460 -4.16 10.78 14.50
N LEU A 461 -5.04 10.55 15.47
CA LEU A 461 -4.79 11.02 16.82
C LEU A 461 -4.14 9.89 17.61
N ARG A 462 -3.04 10.22 18.28
CA ARG A 462 -2.25 9.29 19.08
C ARG A 462 -2.17 9.83 20.49
N CYS A 463 -2.46 8.97 21.45
CA CYS A 463 -2.61 9.40 22.83
C CYS A 463 -1.75 8.59 23.78
N ASP A 464 -1.40 9.24 24.88
CA ASP A 464 -0.79 8.65 26.06
C ASP A 464 -1.38 9.22 27.36
N ARG A 465 -0.77 8.97 28.52
CA ARG A 465 -1.24 9.49 29.82
C ARG A 465 -1.39 11.01 29.91
N ARG A 466 -0.71 11.77 29.05
CA ARG A 466 -0.74 13.25 29.04
C ARG A 466 -1.92 13.79 28.25
N GLY A 467 -2.41 13.02 27.28
CA GLY A 467 -3.43 13.48 26.33
C GLY A 467 -3.21 12.93 24.94
N CYS A 468 -3.78 13.58 23.93
CA CYS A 468 -3.67 13.22 22.53
C CYS A 468 -2.89 14.25 21.71
N VAL A 469 -2.17 13.78 20.69
CA VAL A 469 -1.52 14.61 19.68
C VAL A 469 -2.03 14.21 18.30
N LEU A 470 -2.25 15.22 17.44
CA LEU A 470 -2.62 15.00 16.05
C LEU A 470 -1.34 14.74 15.23
N LEU A 471 -1.24 13.56 14.63
CA LEU A 471 -0.11 13.16 13.81
C LEU A 471 -0.50 13.07 12.34
N GLY A 472 0.39 13.53 11.46
CA GLY A 472 0.34 13.21 10.04
C GLY A 472 0.56 11.72 9.79
N ARG A 473 0.17 11.24 8.61
CA ARG A 473 0.31 9.83 8.21
C ARG A 473 1.77 9.40 8.07
N GLU A 474 2.17 8.30 8.69
CA GLU A 474 3.50 7.71 8.53
C GLU A 474 3.65 7.03 7.15
N ILE A 475 2.58 6.41 6.64
CA ILE A 475 2.61 5.64 5.36
C ILE A 475 2.97 6.51 4.13
N ASN A 476 2.95 7.84 4.25
CA ASN A 476 3.23 8.78 3.15
C ASN A 476 4.30 9.84 3.49
N THR A 477 5.02 9.76 4.60
CA THR A 477 6.03 10.77 4.91
C THR A 477 7.19 10.67 3.92
N ARG A 478 7.69 11.82 3.46
CA ARG A 478 8.90 11.92 2.62
C ARG A 478 10.09 11.20 3.26
N GLU A 479 10.15 11.05 4.58
CA GLU A 479 11.16 10.27 5.28
C GLU A 479 11.11 8.77 4.95
N VAL A 480 9.94 8.14 4.86
CA VAL A 480 9.83 6.71 4.47
C VAL A 480 10.27 6.51 3.01
N VAL A 481 9.99 7.49 2.15
CA VAL A 481 10.47 7.55 0.77
C VAL A 481 11.98 7.78 0.70
N GLN A 482 12.54 8.67 1.52
CA GLN A 482 13.97 9.00 1.58
C GLN A 482 14.82 7.90 2.24
N ARG A 483 14.26 7.10 3.16
CA ARG A 483 14.93 5.92 3.75
C ARG A 483 14.92 4.68 2.85
N GLY A 484 14.46 4.81 1.59
CA GLY A 484 14.49 3.70 0.62
C GLY A 484 13.54 2.54 0.97
N ALA A 485 12.48 2.80 1.74
CA ALA A 485 11.59 1.76 2.22
C ALA A 485 10.49 1.38 1.21
N VAL A 486 10.19 2.23 0.22
CA VAL A 486 9.06 2.02 -0.72
C VAL A 486 9.42 1.06 -1.86
N LEU A 487 8.66 -0.03 -1.99
CA LEU A 487 8.90 -1.09 -2.98
C LEU A 487 8.23 -0.82 -4.33
N MET A 488 7.10 -0.12 -4.31
CA MET A 488 6.29 0.25 -5.47
C MET A 488 5.88 1.70 -5.37
N ASP A 489 6.12 2.45 -6.44
CA ASP A 489 5.72 3.85 -6.50
C ASP A 489 4.21 3.93 -6.66
N LYS A 490 3.56 4.80 -5.89
CA LYS A 490 2.12 5.04 -6.04
C LYS A 490 1.82 5.44 -7.49
N PHE A 491 0.77 4.89 -8.04
CA PHE A 491 0.19 5.41 -9.28
C PHE A 491 -0.68 6.62 -8.93
N GLY A 492 -0.30 7.78 -9.47
CA GLY A 492 -1.18 8.94 -9.58
C GLY A 492 -2.32 8.66 -10.55
#